data_AF-X1T8V6-F1
#
_entry.id   AF-X1T8V6-F1
#
_cell.length_a   1.000
_cell.length_b   1.000
_cell.length_c   1.000
_cell.angle_alpha   90.00
_cell.angle_beta   90.00
_cell.angle_gamma   90.00
#
_symmetry.space_group_name_H-M   'P 1'
#
loop_
_entity.id
_entity.type
_entity.pdbx_description
1 polymer ?
#
loop_
_entity_poly.entity_id
_entity_poly.type
_entity_poly.pdbx_seq_one_letter_code
_entity_poly.pdbx_strand_id
1 'polypeptide(L)' 'MKIYVGNLSYDVTEEELRQEFVAFGEVESVSIIMDKYSGRPKGFG' A
#
# COMPACT_ATOMS: atom_id res chain seq x y z
N MET A 1 7.14 13.34 -2.73
CA MET A 1 7.80 12.61 -1.62
C MET A 1 7.38 11.15 -1.71
N LYS A 2 8.27 10.18 -1.52
CA LYS A 2 7.92 8.75 -1.53
C LYS A 2 8.18 8.18 -0.15
N ILE A 3 7.20 7.46 0.39
CA ILE A 3 7.27 6.79 1.70
C ILE A 3 7.17 5.28 1.48
N TYR A 4 7.74 4.53 2.41
CA TYR A 4 7.66 3.07 2.43
C TYR A 4 6.91 2.65 3.68
N VAL A 5 5.89 1.82 3.51
CA VAL A 5 5.07 1.29 4.59
C VAL A 5 5.22 -0.23 4.60
N GLY A 6 5.74 -0.76 5.70
CA GLY A 6 5.92 -2.21 5.90
C GLY A 6 4.95 -2.76 6.94
N ASN A 7 4.93 -4.09 7.07
CA ASN A 7 4.09 -4.82 8.02
C ASN A 7 2.60 -4.56 7.82
N LEU A 8 2.19 -4.37 6.55
CA LEU A 8 0.79 -4.28 6.16
C LEU A 8 0.14 -5.66 6.26
N SER A 9 -1.11 -5.70 6.75
CA SER A 9 -1.91 -6.92 6.67
C SER A 9 -2.10 -7.31 5.20
N TYR A 10 -2.20 -8.61 4.93
CA TYR A 10 -2.44 -9.12 3.58
C TYR A 10 -3.82 -8.74 3.02
N ASP A 11 -4.73 -8.31 3.89
CA ASP A 11 -6.08 -7.90 3.49
C ASP A 11 -6.15 -6.41 3.14
N VAL A 12 -5.09 -5.64 3.41
CA VAL A 12 -5.05 -4.19 3.09
C VAL A 12 -5.05 -3.99 1.58
N THR A 13 -5.86 -3.02 1.16
CA THR A 13 -5.97 -2.58 -0.23
C THR A 13 -5.31 -1.23 -0.46
N GLU A 14 -4.96 -0.94 -1.72
CA GLU A 14 -4.41 0.37 -2.10
C GLU A 14 -5.38 1.52 -1.84
N GLU A 15 -6.68 1.26 -1.92
CA GLU A 15 -7.72 2.25 -1.65
C GLU A 15 -7.79 2.62 -0.16
N GLU A 16 -7.74 1.63 0.73
CA GLU A 16 -7.68 1.88 2.18
C GLU A 16 -6.43 2.69 2.54
N LEU A 17 -5.27 2.32 2.00
CA LEU A 17 -4.04 3.11 2.21
C LEU A 17 -4.21 4.54 1.69
N ARG A 18 -4.74 4.72 0.48
CA ARG A 18 -4.97 6.06 -0.08
C ARG A 18 -5.88 6.89 0.83
N GLN A 19 -6.97 6.31 1.33
CA GLN A 19 -7.92 6.99 2.20
C GLN A 19 -7.31 7.39 3.55
N GLU A 20 -6.49 6.53 4.16
CA GLU A 20 -5.80 6.86 5.40
C GLU A 20 -4.75 7.96 5.21
N PHE A 21 -4.03 7.95 4.08
CA PHE A 21 -2.96 8.91 3.81
C PHE A 21 -3.45 10.25 3.25
N VAL A 22 -4.68 10.34 2.72
CA VAL A 22 -5.23 11.60 2.18
C VAL A 22 -5.37 12.69 3.25
N ALA A 23 -5.53 12.29 4.51
CA ALA A 23 -5.60 13.20 5.66
C ALA A 23 -4.29 13.98 5.86
N PHE A 24 -3.17 13.47 5.35
CA PHE A 24 -1.84 14.08 5.47
C PHE A 24 -1.40 14.84 4.20
N GLY A 25 -2.20 14.79 3.13
CA GLY A 25 -1.92 15.49 1.87
C GLY A 25 -2.44 14.74 0.65
N GLU A 26 -2.16 15.29 -0.54
CA GLU A 26 -2.53 14.64 -1.80
C GLU A 26 -1.68 13.38 -2.04
N VAL A 27 -2.35 12.27 -2.33
CA VAL A 27 -1.71 10.98 -2.63
C VAL A 27 -1.66 10.79 -4.14
N GLU A 28 -0.48 10.98 -4.76
CA GLU A 28 -0.30 10.78 -6.21
C GLU A 28 -0.47 9.31 -6.61
N SER A 29 0.18 8.39 -5.89
CA SER A 29 0.17 6.96 -6.20
C SER A 29 0.35 6.12 -4.94
N VAL A 30 -0.26 4.93 -4.96
CA VAL A 30 -0.12 3.87 -3.94
C VAL A 30 0.15 2.58 -4.71
N SER A 31 0.99 1.70 -4.19
CA SER A 31 1.23 0.39 -4.79
C SER A 31 1.54 -0.63 -3.70
N ILE A 32 0.74 -1.68 -3.60
CA ILE A 32 1.05 -2.81 -2.71
C ILE A 32 1.90 -3.79 -3.49
N ILE A 33 3.08 -4.14 -2.94
CA ILE A 33 3.97 -5.06 -3.63
C ILE A 33 3.42 -6.48 -3.50
N MET A 34 3.03 -7.04 -4.64
CA MET A 34 2.53 -8.40 -4.77
C MET A 34 3.66 -9.36 -5.16
N ASP A 35 3.61 -10.58 -4.64
CA ASP A 35 4.43 -11.68 -5.08
C ASP A 35 3.98 -12.16 -6.47
N LYS A 36 4.89 -12.15 -7.45
CA LYS A 36 4.58 -12.43 -8.85
C LYS A 36 4.14 -13.86 -9.13
N TYR A 37 4.43 -14.81 -8.25
CA TYR A 37 4.14 -16.23 -8.46
C TYR A 37 2.86 -16.66 -7.76
N SER A 38 2.66 -16.20 -6.54
CA SER A 38 1.49 -16.53 -5.71
C SER A 38 0.33 -15.54 -5.86
N GLY A 39 0.58 -14.34 -6.40
CA GLY A 39 -0.40 -13.26 -6.48
C GLY A 39 -0.79 -12.69 -5.11
N ARG A 40 -0.05 -13.04 -4.05
CA ARG A 40 -0.32 -12.60 -2.68
C ARG A 40 0.46 -11.34 -2.35
N PRO A 41 -0.07 -10.44 -1.50
CA PRO A 41 0.69 -9.29 -1.03
C PRO A 41 1.92 -9.72 -0.25
N LYS A 42 3.00 -8.95 -0.35
CA LYS A 42 4.23 -9.17 0.43
C LYS A 42 4.22 -8.45 1.78
N GLY A 43 3.16 -7.70 2.08
CA GLY A 43 3.00 -6.96 3.33
C GLY A 43 3.76 -5.63 3.38
N PHE A 44 4.08 -5.04 2.22
CA PHE A 44 4.70 -3.72 2.13
C PHE A 44 4.38 -3.01 0.81
N GLY A 45 4.50 -1.68 0.81
CA GLY A 45 4.18 -0.78 -0.31
C GLY A 45 4.73 0.63 -0.14
#